data_AF-A0A383E8Y0-F1
#
_entry.id   AF-A0A383E8Y0-F1
#
_cell.length_a   1.000
_cell.length_b   1.000
_cell.length_c   1.000
_cell.angle_alpha   90.00
_cell.angle_beta   90.00
_cell.angle_gamma   90.00
#
_symmetry.space_group_name_H-M   'P 1'
#
loop_
_entity.id
_entity.type
_entity.pdbx_description
1 polymer ?
#
loop_
_entity_poly.entity_id
_entity_poly.type
_entity_poly.pdbx_seq_one_letter_code
_entity_poly.pdbx_strand_id
1 'polypeptide(L)' 'MQIVIPMSGFGERFRRAGYSVPKPLIEVDGKPIIQYVIEMFPGEENFIFICN' A
#
# COMPACT_ATOMS: atom_id res chain seq x y z
N MET A 1 -13.36 -12.90 -3.34
CA MET A 1 -13.13 -12.31 -4.68
C MET A 1 -11.63 -12.17 -4.93
N GLN A 2 -11.21 -11.94 -6.17
CA GLN A 2 -9.81 -11.62 -6.46
C GLN A 2 -9.62 -10.10 -6.43
N ILE A 3 -8.77 -9.61 -5.52
CA ILE A 3 -8.51 -8.17 -5.33
C ILE A 3 -7.11 -7.87 -5.88
N VAL A 4 -7.02 -6.93 -6.81
CA VAL A 4 -5.75 -6.51 -7.42
C VAL A 4 -5.42 -5.09 -6.99
N ILE A 5 -4.28 -4.90 -6.34
CA ILE A 5 -3.83 -3.61 -5.80
C ILE A 5 -2.55 -3.18 -6.52
N PRO A 6 -2.61 -2.17 -7.40
CA PRO A 6 -1.42 -1.63 -8.04
C PRO A 6 -0.60 -0.78 -7.07
N MET A 7 0.64 -1.19 -6.83
CA MET A 7 1.61 -0.53 -5.96
C MET A 7 2.91 -0.15 -6.68
N SER A 8 2.93 -0.26 -8.00
CA SER A 8 4.10 -0.03 -8.86
C SER A 8 4.48 1.44 -9.05
N GLY A 9 3.65 2.38 -8.60
CA GLY A 9 3.94 3.81 -8.69
C GLY A 9 5.03 4.24 -7.70
N PHE A 10 6.05 4.96 -8.17
CA PHE A 10 7.20 5.38 -7.36
C PHE A 10 6.89 6.34 -6.21
N GLY A 11 5.67 6.88 -6.12
CA GLY A 11 5.32 7.83 -5.05
C GLY A 11 6.20 9.07 -5.04
N GLU A 12 6.55 9.61 -6.22
CA GLU A 12 7.56 10.67 -6.42
C GLU A 12 7.39 11.88 -5.47
N ARG A 13 6.16 12.30 -5.20
CA ARG A 13 5.87 13.38 -4.24
C ARG A 13 6.32 13.04 -2.81
N PHE A 14 6.14 11.79 -2.38
CA PHE A 14 6.61 11.30 -1.07
C PHE A 14 8.13 11.14 -1.06
N ARG A 15 8.74 10.62 -2.12
CA ARG A 15 10.22 10.55 -2.20
C ARG A 15 10.84 11.93 -2.10
N ARG A 16 10.31 12.93 -2.83
CA ARG A 16 10.76 14.33 -2.75
C ARG A 16 10.56 14.96 -1.37
N ALA A 17 9.57 14.49 -0.61
CA ALA A 17 9.35 14.91 0.77
C ALA A 17 10.26 14.18 1.79
N GLY A 18 11.17 13.30 1.33
CA GLY A 18 12.17 12.65 2.18
C GLY A 18 11.77 11.27 2.74
N TYR A 19 10.63 10.71 2.30
CA TYR A 19 10.24 9.36 2.72
C TYR A 19 11.17 8.31 2.10
N SER A 20 11.70 7.42 2.94
CA SER A 20 12.65 6.38 2.55
C SER A 20 12.00 5.07 2.12
N VAL A 21 10.73 4.86 2.47
CA VAL A 21 9.95 3.67 2.13
C VAL A 21 8.96 3.95 0.99
N PRO A 22 8.59 2.93 0.19
CA PRO A 22 7.51 3.05 -0.79
C PRO A 22 6.22 3.57 -0.14
N LYS A 23 5.45 4.38 -0.89
CA LYS A 23 4.19 4.97 -0.39
C LYS A 23 3.27 3.97 0.33
N PRO A 24 3.00 2.75 -0.19
CA PRO A 24 2.09 1.81 0.50
C PRO A 24 2.56 1.39 1.90
N LEU A 25 3.86 1.49 2.18
CA LEU A 25 4.48 1.10 3.44
C LEU A 25 4.73 2.27 4.40
N ILE A 26 4.36 3.50 4.02
CA ILE A 26 4.41 4.63 4.93
C ILE A 26 3.43 4.36 6.08
N GLU A 27 3.90 4.50 7.32
CA GLU A 27 3.08 4.36 8.51
C GLU A 27 2.23 5.62 8.75
N VAL A 28 0.96 5.39 9.07
CA VAL A 28 -0.02 6.38 9.53
C VAL A 28 -0.70 5.76 10.74
N ASP A 29 -0.77 6.47 11.86
CA ASP A 29 -1.38 6.00 13.12
C ASP A 29 -0.97 4.56 13.52
N GLY A 30 0.31 4.23 13.34
CA GLY A 30 0.90 2.93 13.73
C GLY A 30 0.61 1.76 12.79
N LYS A 31 0.02 2.01 11.60
CA LYS A 31 -0.16 0.98 10.56
C LYS A 31 0.33 1.49 9.20
N PRO A 32 0.93 0.64 8.36
CA PRO A 32 1.25 1.03 6.99
C PRO A 32 -0.05 1.29 6.20
N ILE A 33 -0.02 2.26 5.27
CA ILE A 33 -1.17 2.62 4.42
C ILE A 33 -1.84 1.38 3.79
N ILE A 34 -1.05 0.42 3.32
CA ILE A 34 -1.58 -0.79 2.67
C ILE A 34 -2.42 -1.67 3.61
N GLN A 35 -2.12 -1.66 4.91
CA GLN A 35 -2.89 -2.43 5.89
C GLN A 35 -4.32 -1.89 6.02
N TYR A 36 -4.50 -0.57 6.04
CA TYR A 36 -5.84 0.03 6.01
C TYR A 36 -6.62 -0.41 4.77
N VAL A 37 -5.96 -0.52 3.61
CA VAL A 37 -6.59 -0.98 2.37
C VAL A 37 -7.05 -2.43 2.47
N ILE A 38 -6.22 -3.32 3.04
CA ILE A 38 -6.59 -4.73 3.24
C ILE A 38 -7.75 -4.86 4.24
N GLU A 39 -7.70 -4.11 5.35
CA GLU A 39 -8.73 -4.14 6.40
C GLU A 39 -10.12 -3.63 5.92
N MET A 40 -10.19 -2.92 4.79
CA MET A 40 -11.46 -2.55 4.15
C MET A 40 -12.20 -3.74 3.51
N PHE A 41 -11.53 -4.89 3.34
CA PHE A 41 -12.11 -6.10 2.73
C PHE A 41 -12.07 -7.29 3.71
N PRO A 42 -12.89 -7.27 4.77
CA PRO A 42 -12.88 -8.34 5.77
C PRO A 42 -13.34 -9.68 5.17
N GLY A 43 -12.61 -10.76 5.51
CA GLY A 43 -12.89 -12.11 5.02
C GLY A 43 -12.37 -12.40 3.61
N GLU A 44 -11.76 -11.40 2.96
CA GLU A 44 -11.04 -11.62 1.71
C GLU A 44 -9.59 -12.02 2.00
N GLU A 45 -9.10 -13.00 1.25
CA GLU A 45 -7.74 -13.54 1.42
C GLU A 45 -6.94 -13.49 0.11
N ASN A 46 -7.61 -13.30 -1.03
CA ASN A 46 -7.00 -13.38 -2.35
C ASN A 46 -6.58 -12.00 -2.88
N PHE A 47 -5.45 -11.50 -2.38
CA PHE A 47 -4.85 -10.24 -2.82
C PHE A 47 -3.68 -10.47 -3.77
N ILE A 48 -3.67 -9.74 -4.88
CA ILE A 48 -2.52 -9.63 -5.78
C ILE A 48 -2.00 -8.20 -5.75
N PHE A 49 -0.74 -8.06 -5.37
CA PHE A 49 -0.02 -6.80 -5.35
C PHE A 49 0.85 -6.69 -6.59
N ILE A 50 0.64 -5.64 -7.39
CA ILE A 50 1.51 -5.36 -8.54
C ILE A 50 2.60 -4.39 -8.09
N CYS A 51 3.79 -4.91 -7.87
CA CYS A 51 5.00 -4.14 -7.49
C CYS A 51 5.95 -4.01 -8.68
N ASN A 52 6.83 -2.99 -8.64
CA ASN A 52 7.95 -2.79 -9.58
C ASN A 52 9.27 -2.93 -8.82
#